data_AF-A0A8H5MLQ5-F1
#
_entry.id   AF-A0A8H5MLQ5-F1
#
_cell.length_a   1.000
_cell.length_b   1.000
_cell.length_c   1.000
_cell.angle_alpha   90.00
_cell.angle_beta   90.00
_cell.angle_gamma   90.00
#
_symmetry.space_group_name_H-M   'P 1'
#
loop_
_entity.id
_entity.type
_entity.pdbx_description
1 polymer ?
#
loop_
_entity_poly.entity_id
_entity_poly.type
_entity_poly.pdbx_seq_one_letter_code
_entity_poly.pdbx_strand_id
1 'polypeptide(L)'
;MSYETIQQPFADKCFYVEPEEYFLDSNAGNIYYKPEPGMKPSDHYSVLCRLEQLLRVAGTYSSPVRAITFQGFNFMHTTWNIPSLDLGHADQQTGGFIGLNKTYPRFEGSRPFWYQVPGSVQVSAATDIKFTNGSMVAVMGGFGIGNDANAHASGVGLGTSKIEISGMYFSQTGANSITVGGIQANAHHPSDPRMVNRDIAITENIIKDTAQTITSAAGILVTYTTGTVVSSNDLSSLLYSGIAWGLWLGQQ
;
A
#
# COMPACT_ATOMS: atom_id res chain seq x y z
N MET A 1 -26.32 -1.91 13.77
CA MET A 1 -25.31 -1.20 14.57
C MET A 1 -26.02 -0.65 15.80
N SER A 2 -25.86 -1.30 16.95
CA SER A 2 -26.22 -0.70 18.23
C SER A 2 -25.05 0.18 18.67
N TYR A 3 -25.29 1.45 18.98
CA TYR A 3 -24.29 2.31 19.61
C TYR A 3 -24.71 2.51 21.07
N GLU A 4 -23.77 2.29 21.97
CA GLU A 4 -23.96 2.48 23.41
C GLU A 4 -23.21 3.75 23.81
N THR A 5 -23.94 4.81 24.13
CA THR A 5 -23.36 6.03 24.74
C THR A 5 -23.24 5.79 26.24
N ILE A 6 -22.24 5.01 26.66
CA ILE A 6 -21.91 4.87 28.08
C ILE A 6 -21.27 6.19 28.53
N GLN A 7 -21.77 6.78 29.63
CA GLN A 7 -21.21 8.03 30.20
C GLN A 7 -19.76 7.89 30.69
N GLN A 8 -19.29 6.66 30.90
CA GLN A 8 -17.91 6.29 31.18
C GLN A 8 -17.60 4.94 30.53
N PRO A 9 -17.35 4.90 29.21
CA PRO A 9 -16.76 3.69 28.67
C PRO A 9 -15.34 3.58 29.26
N PHE A 10 -14.77 2.37 29.33
CA PHE A 10 -13.34 2.12 29.62
C PHE A 10 -12.83 2.05 31.07
N ALA A 11 -13.67 2.12 32.11
CA ALA A 11 -13.20 1.91 33.51
C ALA A 11 -12.47 0.56 33.71
N ASP A 12 -12.84 -0.47 32.92
CA ASP A 12 -12.32 -1.83 33.07
C ASP A 12 -11.27 -2.24 32.01
N LYS A 13 -10.98 -1.39 31.01
CA LYS A 13 -10.10 -1.74 29.87
C LYS A 13 -8.86 -0.86 29.66
N CYS A 14 -8.58 0.10 30.56
CA CYS A 14 -7.36 0.93 30.54
C CYS A 14 -7.02 1.58 29.18
N PHE A 15 -8.01 2.02 28.42
CA PHE A 15 -7.80 2.82 27.20
C PHE A 15 -8.66 4.09 27.26
N TYR A 16 -8.04 5.25 27.09
CA TYR A 16 -8.73 6.54 27.01
C TYR A 16 -8.84 6.92 25.54
N VAL A 17 -10.05 7.20 25.06
CA VAL A 17 -10.27 7.80 23.73
C VAL A 17 -10.66 9.26 23.90
N GLU A 18 -10.06 10.11 23.09
CA GLU A 18 -10.38 11.53 22.94
C GLU A 18 -11.45 11.76 21.87
N PRO A 19 -12.08 12.95 21.81
CA PRO A 19 -12.99 13.27 20.70
C PRO A 19 -12.33 12.96 19.34
N GLU A 20 -13.13 12.41 18.43
CA GLU A 20 -12.73 11.90 17.11
C GLU A 20 -11.87 10.62 17.10
N GLU A 21 -11.57 10.03 18.26
CA GLU A 21 -10.89 8.75 18.34
C GLU A 21 -11.86 7.56 18.42
N TYR A 22 -11.39 6.40 17.98
CA TYR A 22 -12.13 5.15 18.03
C TYR A 22 -11.27 3.99 18.53
N PHE A 23 -11.95 2.97 19.05
CA PHE A 23 -11.37 1.69 19.46
C PHE A 23 -12.22 0.55 18.90
N LEU A 24 -11.56 -0.43 18.26
CA LEU A 24 -12.19 -1.64 17.75
C LEU A 24 -11.92 -2.81 18.72
N ASP A 25 -12.97 -3.28 19.40
CA ASP A 25 -12.95 -4.54 20.14
C ASP A 25 -13.38 -5.66 19.20
N SER A 26 -12.40 -6.26 18.51
CA SER A 26 -12.65 -7.33 17.54
C SER A 26 -13.23 -8.60 18.19
N ASN A 27 -12.86 -8.90 19.44
CA ASN A 27 -13.37 -10.06 20.18
C ASN A 27 -14.86 -9.90 20.53
N ALA A 28 -15.26 -8.70 20.94
CA ALA A 28 -16.65 -8.38 21.23
C ALA A 28 -17.48 -8.04 19.98
N GLY A 29 -16.82 -7.78 18.84
CA GLY A 29 -17.48 -7.34 17.61
C GLY A 29 -18.01 -5.89 17.68
N ASN A 30 -17.43 -5.06 18.54
CA ASN A 30 -17.89 -3.71 18.81
C ASN A 30 -16.87 -2.67 18.36
N ILE A 31 -17.35 -1.57 17.78
CA ILE A 31 -16.58 -0.34 17.58
C ILE A 31 -17.08 0.73 18.53
N TYR A 32 -16.16 1.31 19.28
CA TYR A 32 -16.40 2.42 20.19
C TYR A 32 -15.82 3.67 19.53
N TYR A 33 -16.63 4.72 19.37
CA TYR A 33 -16.20 6.00 18.81
C TYR A 33 -16.67 7.12 19.72
N LYS A 34 -15.80 8.07 20.03
CA LYS A 34 -16.14 9.25 20.83
C LYS A 34 -16.38 10.44 19.87
N PRO A 35 -17.64 10.80 19.59
CA PRO A 35 -17.94 11.94 18.74
C PRO A 35 -17.58 13.26 19.44
N GLU A 36 -17.37 14.32 18.65
CA GLU A 36 -17.29 15.69 19.15
C GLU A 36 -18.59 16.10 19.88
N PRO A 37 -18.54 17.01 20.87
CA PRO A 37 -19.75 17.48 21.55
C PRO A 37 -20.79 18.03 20.58
N GLY A 38 -22.01 17.48 20.65
CA GLY A 38 -23.14 17.90 19.80
C GLY A 38 -23.22 17.22 18.44
N MET A 39 -22.21 16.42 18.06
CA MET A 39 -22.20 15.62 16.84
C MET A 39 -23.14 14.41 16.98
N LYS A 40 -23.98 14.16 15.98
CA LYS A 40 -24.91 13.02 15.96
C LYS A 40 -24.34 11.90 15.09
N PRO A 41 -24.29 10.64 15.56
CA PRO A 41 -23.76 9.53 14.76
C PRO A 41 -24.42 9.32 13.40
N SER A 42 -25.71 9.67 13.26
CA SER A 42 -26.46 9.59 11.99
C SER A 42 -25.94 10.51 10.90
N ASP A 43 -25.19 11.55 11.27
CA ASP A 43 -24.75 12.60 10.36
C ASP A 43 -23.38 12.26 9.72
N HIS A 44 -22.84 11.07 10.04
CA HIS A 44 -21.51 10.64 9.60
C HIS A 44 -21.53 9.41 8.71
N TYR A 45 -20.67 9.46 7.71
CA TYR A 45 -20.31 8.30 6.90
C TYR A 45 -19.09 7.62 7.52
N SER A 46 -19.33 6.52 8.23
CA SER A 46 -18.28 5.72 8.88
C SER A 46 -18.06 4.43 8.11
N VAL A 47 -16.79 4.10 7.84
CA VAL A 47 -16.41 2.88 7.12
C VAL A 47 -15.37 2.11 7.94
N LEU A 48 -15.67 0.84 8.22
CA LEU A 48 -14.68 -0.11 8.71
C LEU A 48 -14.20 -0.96 7.52
N CYS A 49 -12.99 -0.67 7.05
CA CYS A 49 -12.39 -1.33 5.90
C CYS A 49 -12.19 -2.83 6.16
N ARG A 50 -12.50 -3.67 5.16
CA ARG A 50 -12.31 -5.14 5.22
C ARG A 50 -11.43 -5.70 4.12
N LEU A 51 -11.54 -5.13 2.92
CA LEU A 51 -10.77 -5.58 1.77
C LEU A 51 -9.37 -4.96 1.84
N GLU A 52 -8.35 -5.77 1.55
CA GLU A 52 -6.99 -5.26 1.42
C GLU A 52 -6.64 -4.86 -0.02
N GLN A 53 -7.37 -5.38 -1.00
CA GLN A 53 -7.17 -5.10 -2.42
C GLN A 53 -8.52 -4.96 -3.11
N LEU A 54 -8.63 -3.97 -4.00
CA LEU A 54 -9.81 -3.69 -4.79
C LEU A 54 -9.68 -4.22 -6.23
N LEU A 55 -8.46 -4.24 -6.76
CA LEU A 55 -8.18 -4.70 -8.11
C LEU A 55 -6.84 -5.44 -8.17
N ARG A 56 -6.84 -6.59 -8.86
CA ARG A 56 -5.69 -7.45 -9.05
C ARG A 56 -5.58 -7.77 -10.55
N VAL A 57 -4.58 -7.21 -11.22
CA VAL A 57 -4.27 -7.47 -12.62
C VAL A 57 -3.07 -8.41 -12.66
N ALA A 58 -3.33 -9.70 -12.79
CA ALA A 58 -2.28 -10.73 -12.79
C ALA A 58 -2.48 -11.75 -13.92
N GLY A 59 -1.49 -11.83 -14.81
CA GLY A 59 -1.36 -12.93 -15.77
C GLY A 59 -0.34 -13.97 -15.30
N THR A 60 0.25 -14.66 -16.26
CA THR A 60 1.49 -15.41 -16.07
C THR A 60 2.59 -14.83 -16.94
N TYR A 61 3.86 -15.12 -16.67
CA TYR A 61 4.95 -14.63 -17.52
C TYR A 61 4.88 -15.14 -18.98
N SER A 62 4.19 -16.26 -19.23
CA SER A 62 3.94 -16.77 -20.59
C SER A 62 2.65 -16.23 -21.21
N SER A 63 1.70 -15.74 -20.42
CA SER A 63 0.43 -15.19 -20.87
C SER A 63 0.07 -13.96 -20.03
N PRO A 64 0.76 -12.82 -20.25
CA PRO A 64 0.49 -11.61 -19.48
C PRO A 64 -0.87 -11.00 -19.83
N VAL A 65 -1.50 -10.36 -18.85
CA VAL A 65 -2.68 -9.52 -19.09
C VAL A 65 -2.28 -8.32 -19.95
N ARG A 66 -3.11 -7.89 -20.89
CA ARG A 66 -2.72 -6.83 -21.82
C ARG A 66 -3.84 -5.89 -22.24
N ALA A 67 -3.47 -4.65 -22.55
CA ALA A 67 -4.30 -3.64 -23.21
C ALA A 67 -5.60 -3.33 -22.45
N ILE A 68 -5.46 -2.90 -21.19
CA ILE A 68 -6.60 -2.51 -20.33
C ILE A 68 -6.41 -1.08 -19.85
N THR A 69 -7.45 -0.25 -20.01
CA THR A 69 -7.47 1.11 -19.48
C THR A 69 -8.59 1.26 -18.46
N PHE A 70 -8.24 1.75 -17.28
CA PHE A 70 -9.15 2.22 -16.25
C PHE A 70 -9.13 3.76 -16.28
N GLN A 71 -10.27 4.38 -16.55
CA GLN A 71 -10.40 5.83 -16.64
C GLN A 71 -11.53 6.32 -15.74
N GLY A 72 -11.28 7.33 -14.91
CA GLY A 72 -12.32 7.90 -14.05
C GLY A 72 -12.63 7.14 -12.76
N PHE A 73 -11.83 6.12 -12.41
CA PHE A 73 -12.11 5.26 -11.26
C PHE A 73 -11.59 5.86 -9.95
N ASN A 74 -12.44 5.83 -8.92
CA ASN A 74 -12.09 6.20 -7.55
C ASN A 74 -11.99 4.94 -6.69
N PHE A 75 -10.80 4.66 -6.15
CA PHE A 75 -10.51 3.53 -5.28
C PHE A 75 -10.46 4.00 -3.83
N MET A 76 -11.26 3.40 -2.95
CA MET A 76 -11.38 3.85 -1.56
C MET A 76 -11.53 2.69 -0.58
N HIS A 77 -11.18 2.95 0.68
CA HIS A 77 -11.52 2.12 1.84
C HIS A 77 -10.94 0.71 1.82
N THR A 78 -9.61 0.62 1.81
CA THR A 78 -8.90 -0.65 2.06
C THR A 78 -8.18 -0.66 3.41
N THR A 79 -7.88 -1.86 3.89
CA THR A 79 -7.08 -2.11 5.10
C THR A 79 -5.86 -2.97 4.77
N TRP A 80 -5.00 -3.24 5.75
CA TRP A 80 -3.99 -4.29 5.70
C TRP A 80 -3.70 -4.75 7.13
N ASN A 81 -4.01 -6.00 7.44
CA ASN A 81 -4.08 -6.45 8.83
C ASN A 81 -2.82 -7.17 9.32
N ILE A 82 -1.80 -7.36 8.47
CA ILE A 82 -0.55 -8.01 8.89
C ILE A 82 0.04 -7.37 10.17
N PRO A 83 0.12 -6.03 10.29
CA PRO A 83 0.63 -5.38 11.50
C PRO A 83 -0.19 -5.67 12.77
N SER A 84 -1.47 -6.03 12.64
CA SER A 84 -2.36 -6.33 13.76
C SER A 84 -2.32 -7.80 14.20
N LEU A 85 -1.56 -8.65 13.50
CA LEU A 85 -1.26 -10.02 13.92
C LEU A 85 -0.07 -10.04 14.89
N ASP A 86 0.25 -11.21 15.45
CA ASP A 86 1.38 -11.42 16.37
C ASP A 86 2.77 -11.09 15.79
N LEU A 87 2.85 -10.80 14.48
CA LEU A 87 4.08 -10.41 13.80
C LEU A 87 4.48 -8.96 14.07
N GLY A 88 3.50 -8.05 14.20
CA GLY A 88 3.73 -6.61 14.17
C GLY A 88 4.26 -6.11 12.81
N HIS A 89 4.83 -4.89 12.80
CA HIS A 89 5.48 -4.29 11.62
C HIS A 89 6.87 -3.76 11.96
N ALA A 90 7.89 -4.58 11.74
CA ALA A 90 9.29 -4.17 11.83
C ALA A 90 9.76 -3.63 10.46
N ASP A 91 9.63 -2.33 10.29
CA ASP A 91 9.97 -1.63 9.05
C ASP A 91 11.48 -1.68 8.76
N GLN A 92 11.83 -1.91 7.49
CA GLN A 92 13.18 -1.80 6.96
C GLN A 92 13.37 -0.42 6.32
N GLN A 93 12.55 -0.09 5.33
CA GLN A 93 12.50 1.22 4.67
C GLN A 93 11.31 1.28 3.71
N THR A 94 10.56 2.39 3.71
CA THR A 94 9.56 2.73 2.67
C THR A 94 8.54 1.60 2.42
N GLY A 95 8.10 0.95 3.50
CA GLY A 95 7.13 -0.15 3.44
C GLY A 95 7.73 -1.54 3.17
N GLY A 96 9.04 -1.69 3.03
CA GLY A 96 9.71 -2.98 3.21
C GLY A 96 9.76 -3.35 4.69
N PHE A 97 9.53 -4.62 5.06
CA PHE A 97 9.44 -5.06 6.45
C PHE A 97 9.83 -6.53 6.65
N ILE A 98 10.19 -6.87 7.89
CA ILE A 98 10.50 -8.24 8.28
C ILE A 98 9.19 -9.04 8.40
N GLY A 99 8.90 -9.89 7.41
CA GLY A 99 7.61 -10.57 7.28
C GLY A 99 7.46 -11.93 7.99
N LEU A 100 8.46 -12.39 8.75
CA LEU A 100 8.40 -13.68 9.45
C LEU A 100 8.93 -13.55 10.88
N ASN A 101 8.21 -14.16 11.82
CA ASN A 101 8.64 -14.28 13.22
C ASN A 101 9.67 -15.41 13.37
N LYS A 102 10.93 -15.10 13.09
CA LYS A 102 12.06 -16.03 13.24
C LYS A 102 13.36 -15.27 13.51
N THR A 103 14.34 -15.97 14.06
CA THR A 103 15.70 -15.44 14.23
C THR A 103 16.44 -15.41 12.90
N TYR A 104 17.06 -14.27 12.57
CA TYR A 104 17.88 -14.09 11.37
C TYR A 104 19.37 -14.07 11.74
N PRO A 105 20.08 -15.21 11.76
CA PRO A 105 21.50 -15.27 12.16
C PRO A 105 22.43 -14.51 11.21
N ARG A 106 22.01 -14.31 9.95
CA ARG A 106 22.67 -13.44 8.97
C ARG A 106 21.70 -12.34 8.55
N PHE A 107 21.62 -11.28 9.35
CA PHE A 107 20.64 -10.20 9.17
C PHE A 107 20.68 -9.60 7.76
N GLU A 108 21.85 -9.14 7.31
CA GLU A 108 22.01 -8.53 5.98
C GLU A 108 21.69 -9.52 4.84
N GLY A 109 22.13 -10.77 4.95
CA GLY A 109 21.82 -11.81 3.97
C GLY A 109 20.34 -12.23 3.92
N SER A 110 19.51 -11.72 4.83
CA SER A 110 18.07 -12.02 4.90
C SER A 110 17.20 -10.96 4.24
N ARG A 111 17.72 -9.73 4.04
CA ARG A 111 17.00 -8.63 3.37
C ARG A 111 16.37 -9.01 2.03
N PRO A 112 17.05 -9.79 1.15
CA PRO A 112 16.47 -10.15 -0.15
C PRO A 112 15.23 -11.06 -0.09
N PHE A 113 14.80 -11.48 1.11
CA PHE A 113 13.65 -12.35 1.36
C PHE A 113 12.59 -11.69 2.25
N TRP A 114 12.76 -10.41 2.58
CA TRP A 114 11.78 -9.65 3.36
C TRP A 114 10.55 -9.29 2.54
N TYR A 115 9.56 -8.73 3.20
CA TYR A 115 8.24 -8.49 2.67
C TYR A 115 8.06 -7.00 2.40
N GLN A 116 7.11 -6.66 1.54
CA GLN A 116 6.75 -5.27 1.28
C GLN A 116 5.24 -5.09 1.46
N VAL A 117 4.84 -3.89 1.87
CA VAL A 117 3.43 -3.51 1.99
C VAL A 117 2.76 -3.65 0.61
N PRO A 118 1.65 -4.40 0.50
CA PRO A 118 0.95 -4.56 -0.77
C PRO A 118 0.20 -3.29 -1.17
N GLY A 119 0.09 -3.04 -2.48
CA GLY A 119 -0.84 -2.05 -3.02
C GLY A 119 -2.30 -2.52 -2.93
N SER A 120 -3.24 -1.57 -2.83
CA SER A 120 -4.69 -1.85 -2.93
C SER A 120 -5.13 -2.13 -4.36
N VAL A 121 -4.40 -1.59 -5.33
CA VAL A 121 -4.49 -1.99 -6.74
C VAL A 121 -3.15 -2.58 -7.13
N GLN A 122 -3.17 -3.83 -7.61
CA GLN A 122 -1.96 -4.61 -7.86
C GLN A 122 -1.87 -4.99 -9.33
N VAL A 123 -0.68 -4.89 -9.91
CA VAL A 123 -0.40 -5.24 -11.30
C VAL A 123 0.88 -6.07 -11.38
N SER A 124 0.81 -7.27 -11.92
CA SER A 124 1.97 -8.13 -12.20
C SER A 124 1.73 -8.97 -13.46
N ALA A 125 2.81 -9.42 -14.09
CA ALA A 125 2.75 -10.19 -15.33
C ALA A 125 1.73 -9.59 -16.32
N ALA A 126 1.90 -8.30 -16.62
CA ALA A 126 0.94 -7.52 -17.39
C ALA A 126 1.64 -6.47 -18.25
N THR A 127 1.00 -6.09 -19.37
CA THR A 127 1.54 -5.05 -20.25
C THR A 127 0.46 -4.13 -20.80
N ASP A 128 0.78 -2.87 -21.06
CA ASP A 128 -0.16 -1.89 -21.62
C ASP A 128 -1.41 -1.76 -20.73
N ILE A 129 -1.17 -1.45 -19.45
CA ILE A 129 -2.20 -1.21 -18.44
C ILE A 129 -2.16 0.26 -18.04
N LYS A 130 -3.31 0.92 -18.08
CA LYS A 130 -3.41 2.36 -17.84
C LYS A 130 -4.42 2.66 -16.75
N PHE A 131 -4.05 3.56 -15.85
CA PHE A 131 -4.92 4.16 -14.85
C PHE A 131 -4.89 5.67 -15.06
N THR A 132 -6.02 6.25 -15.46
CA THR A 132 -6.09 7.64 -15.89
C THR A 132 -7.23 8.39 -15.20
N ASN A 133 -6.98 9.64 -14.80
CA ASN A 133 -8.00 10.60 -14.36
C ASN A 133 -8.94 10.07 -13.26
N GLY A 134 -8.38 9.59 -12.15
CA GLY A 134 -9.14 9.00 -11.05
C GLY A 134 -8.58 9.39 -9.68
N SER A 135 -8.94 8.64 -8.64
CA SER A 135 -8.37 8.87 -7.31
C SER A 135 -8.15 7.60 -6.49
N MET A 136 -7.26 7.69 -5.51
CA MET A 136 -7.12 6.73 -4.42
C MET A 136 -7.19 7.49 -3.08
N VAL A 137 -8.24 7.24 -2.30
CA VAL A 137 -8.51 7.96 -1.05
C VAL A 137 -8.82 6.99 0.08
N ALA A 138 -8.21 7.19 1.25
CA ALA A 138 -8.43 6.34 2.44
C ALA A 138 -8.17 4.84 2.15
N VAL A 139 -7.02 4.55 1.55
CA VAL A 139 -6.57 3.19 1.21
C VAL A 139 -5.29 2.87 1.98
N MET A 140 -5.01 1.60 2.28
CA MET A 140 -3.74 1.27 2.94
C MET A 140 -2.54 1.53 2.01
N GLY A 141 -2.30 0.68 1.01
CA GLY A 141 -1.32 0.95 -0.05
C GLY A 141 -2.02 1.48 -1.29
N GLY A 142 -1.41 2.39 -2.05
CA GLY A 142 -1.99 2.83 -3.33
C GLY A 142 -1.78 1.80 -4.45
N PHE A 143 -1.09 2.18 -5.51
CA PHE A 143 -0.74 1.26 -6.60
C PHE A 143 0.51 0.43 -6.28
N GLY A 144 0.42 -0.88 -6.51
CA GLY A 144 1.54 -1.82 -6.48
C GLY A 144 1.83 -2.36 -7.89
N ILE A 145 2.82 -1.79 -8.57
CA ILE A 145 3.16 -2.11 -9.96
C ILE A 145 4.42 -2.96 -10.00
N GLY A 146 4.26 -4.21 -10.42
CA GLY A 146 5.36 -5.16 -10.51
C GLY A 146 6.03 -5.39 -9.17
N ASN A 147 5.27 -5.46 -8.07
CA ASN A 147 5.80 -5.83 -6.75
C ASN A 147 6.11 -7.33 -6.70
N ASP A 148 6.90 -7.76 -5.71
CA ASP A 148 7.23 -9.18 -5.50
C ASP A 148 5.98 -10.03 -5.25
N ALA A 149 6.13 -11.33 -5.46
CA ALA A 149 5.06 -12.31 -5.29
C ALA A 149 4.39 -12.27 -3.90
N ASN A 150 5.12 -11.91 -2.85
CA ASN A 150 4.57 -11.81 -1.50
C ASN A 150 3.75 -10.54 -1.22
N ALA A 151 3.74 -9.59 -2.16
CA ALA A 151 2.93 -8.38 -2.10
C ALA A 151 1.93 -8.27 -3.26
N HIS A 152 1.76 -9.37 -4.00
CA HIS A 152 0.67 -9.52 -4.94
C HIS A 152 -0.19 -10.72 -4.53
N ALA A 153 -1.49 -10.51 -4.33
CA ALA A 153 -2.41 -11.52 -3.82
C ALA A 153 -2.68 -12.70 -4.78
N SER A 154 -2.06 -12.71 -5.96
CA SER A 154 -2.10 -13.83 -6.91
C SER A 154 -0.92 -14.79 -6.71
N GLY A 155 0.11 -14.38 -5.95
CA GLY A 155 1.40 -15.08 -5.86
C GLY A 155 2.30 -14.89 -7.08
N VAL A 156 1.83 -14.21 -8.14
CA VAL A 156 2.67 -13.80 -9.28
C VAL A 156 3.09 -12.35 -9.05
N GLY A 157 4.40 -12.11 -8.97
CA GLY A 157 4.98 -10.78 -8.83
C GLY A 157 5.73 -10.34 -10.08
N LEU A 158 6.19 -9.09 -10.10
CA LEU A 158 7.07 -8.51 -11.12
C LEU A 158 6.52 -8.67 -12.57
N GLY A 159 7.38 -8.49 -13.57
CA GLY A 159 7.07 -8.76 -14.98
C GLY A 159 6.05 -7.81 -15.61
N THR A 160 6.12 -6.52 -15.28
CA THR A 160 5.25 -5.49 -15.86
C THR A 160 5.95 -4.71 -16.97
N SER A 161 5.21 -4.30 -18.00
CA SER A 161 5.75 -3.39 -19.02
C SER A 161 4.73 -2.45 -19.64
N LYS A 162 5.08 -1.20 -19.93
CA LYS A 162 4.14 -0.20 -20.50
C LYS A 162 2.96 0.04 -19.55
N ILE A 163 3.26 0.45 -18.33
CA ILE A 163 2.23 0.78 -17.33
C ILE A 163 2.15 2.29 -17.22
N GLU A 164 0.93 2.84 -17.21
CA GLU A 164 0.69 4.27 -17.11
C GLU A 164 -0.18 4.56 -15.88
N ILE A 165 0.27 5.45 -15.01
CA ILE A 165 -0.52 6.02 -13.92
C ILE A 165 -0.48 7.54 -14.13
N SER A 166 -1.58 8.10 -14.61
CA SER A 166 -1.64 9.51 -14.99
C SER A 166 -2.90 10.24 -14.54
N GLY A 167 -2.76 11.52 -14.18
CA GLY A 167 -3.91 12.34 -13.77
C GLY A 167 -4.62 11.84 -12.51
N MET A 168 -3.96 11.04 -11.66
CA MET A 168 -4.55 10.47 -10.45
C MET A 168 -4.37 11.41 -9.26
N TYR A 169 -5.38 11.46 -8.39
CA TYR A 169 -5.31 12.11 -7.09
C TYR A 169 -5.15 11.10 -5.96
N PHE A 170 -4.17 11.29 -5.07
CA PHE A 170 -3.92 10.45 -3.91
C PHE A 170 -4.03 11.26 -2.63
N SER A 171 -4.78 10.74 -1.66
CA SER A 171 -4.91 11.34 -0.33
C SER A 171 -5.22 10.29 0.73
N GLN A 172 -4.74 10.51 1.95
CA GLN A 172 -5.02 9.62 3.09
C GLN A 172 -4.66 8.16 2.82
N THR A 173 -3.54 7.91 2.12
CA THR A 173 -3.01 6.54 2.04
C THR A 173 -2.32 6.17 3.35
N GLY A 174 -2.39 4.90 3.74
CA GLY A 174 -1.70 4.38 4.92
C GLY A 174 -0.20 4.16 4.70
N ALA A 175 0.21 3.83 3.48
CA ALA A 175 1.59 3.56 3.05
C ALA A 175 1.89 4.27 1.71
N ASN A 176 2.82 3.74 0.90
CA ASN A 176 3.21 4.37 -0.37
C ASN A 176 1.98 4.58 -1.28
N SER A 177 1.91 5.73 -1.95
CA SER A 177 0.83 5.98 -2.93
C SER A 177 1.05 5.21 -4.22
N ILE A 178 2.31 5.11 -4.65
CA ILE A 178 2.70 4.30 -5.81
C ILE A 178 4.00 3.58 -5.47
N THR A 179 4.00 2.26 -5.56
CA THR A 179 5.20 1.42 -5.46
C THR A 179 5.44 0.72 -6.79
N VAL A 180 6.58 0.98 -7.41
CA VAL A 180 7.06 0.33 -8.63
C VAL A 180 8.24 -0.56 -8.32
N GLY A 181 8.14 -1.82 -8.70
CA GLY A 181 9.18 -2.82 -8.48
C GLY A 181 9.03 -3.56 -7.14
N GLY A 182 9.87 -4.57 -6.96
CA GLY A 182 9.95 -5.34 -5.72
C GLY A 182 11.19 -4.99 -4.90
N ILE A 183 11.29 -5.57 -3.72
CA ILE A 183 12.42 -5.44 -2.81
C ILE A 183 13.23 -6.74 -2.69
N GLN A 184 12.79 -7.85 -3.28
CA GLN A 184 13.45 -9.15 -3.12
C GLN A 184 14.56 -9.40 -4.15
N ALA A 185 15.33 -10.48 -3.94
CA ALA A 185 16.43 -10.87 -4.81
C ALA A 185 16.03 -10.93 -6.31
N ASN A 186 14.86 -11.49 -6.62
CA ASN A 186 14.37 -11.59 -8.00
C ASN A 186 13.98 -10.22 -8.60
N ALA A 187 13.67 -9.21 -7.79
CA ALA A 187 13.43 -7.87 -8.30
C ALA A 187 14.74 -7.22 -8.77
N HIS A 188 15.84 -7.44 -8.04
CA HIS A 188 17.16 -6.89 -8.39
C HIS A 188 17.90 -7.70 -9.46
N HIS A 189 17.92 -9.02 -9.30
CA HIS A 189 18.56 -9.99 -10.20
C HIS A 189 17.56 -11.09 -10.55
N PRO A 190 16.66 -10.84 -11.52
CA PRO A 190 15.61 -11.78 -11.86
C PRO A 190 16.17 -13.10 -12.38
N SER A 191 15.70 -14.21 -11.81
CA SER A 191 16.00 -15.56 -12.30
C SER A 191 15.36 -15.86 -13.66
N ASP A 192 14.35 -15.09 -14.05
CA ASP A 192 13.71 -15.13 -15.36
C ASP A 192 13.66 -13.71 -15.94
N PRO A 193 14.20 -13.46 -17.15
CA PRO A 193 14.24 -12.13 -17.75
C PRO A 193 12.85 -11.50 -17.95
N ARG A 194 11.78 -12.30 -17.98
CA ARG A 194 10.39 -11.83 -18.06
C ARG A 194 9.90 -11.14 -16.79
N MET A 195 10.61 -11.29 -15.67
CA MET A 195 10.29 -10.62 -14.40
C MET A 195 10.71 -9.14 -14.41
N VAL A 196 11.53 -8.68 -15.35
CA VAL A 196 11.97 -7.28 -15.38
C VAL A 196 10.77 -6.35 -15.55
N ASN A 197 10.60 -5.43 -14.59
CA ASN A 197 9.65 -4.33 -14.71
C ASN A 197 10.24 -3.23 -15.58
N ARG A 198 9.51 -2.76 -16.60
CA ARG A 198 10.02 -1.75 -17.52
C ARG A 198 8.99 -0.80 -18.09
N ASP A 199 9.44 0.34 -18.59
CA ASP A 199 8.60 1.29 -19.35
C ASP A 199 7.35 1.70 -18.54
N ILE A 200 7.54 2.18 -17.32
CA ILE A 200 6.45 2.60 -16.43
C ILE A 200 6.44 4.12 -16.36
N ALA A 201 5.29 4.74 -16.64
CA ALA A 201 5.10 6.18 -16.61
C ALA A 201 4.20 6.57 -15.44
N ILE A 202 4.70 7.45 -14.58
CA ILE A 202 3.94 8.06 -13.47
C ILE A 202 3.97 9.57 -13.71
N THR A 203 2.87 10.12 -14.23
CA THR A 203 2.85 11.51 -14.70
C THR A 203 1.59 12.27 -14.31
N GLU A 204 1.71 13.57 -14.04
CA GLU A 204 0.54 14.45 -13.85
C GLU A 204 -0.36 14.03 -12.68
N ASN A 205 0.20 13.35 -11.68
CA ASN A 205 -0.53 12.96 -10.48
C ASN A 205 -0.37 14.02 -9.38
N ILE A 206 -1.37 14.11 -8.50
CA ILE A 206 -1.34 14.92 -7.28
C ILE A 206 -1.35 13.98 -6.08
N ILE A 207 -0.31 14.01 -5.26
CA ILE A 207 -0.15 13.16 -4.07
C ILE A 207 0.01 14.07 -2.85
N LYS A 208 -0.95 14.01 -1.93
CA LYS A 208 -0.90 14.80 -0.70
C LYS A 208 -1.41 14.05 0.52
N ASP A 209 -0.96 14.42 1.71
CA ASP A 209 -1.51 13.91 2.99
C ASP A 209 -1.51 12.37 3.06
N THR A 210 -0.43 11.74 2.59
CA THR A 210 -0.29 10.28 2.49
C THR A 210 0.68 9.71 3.54
N ALA A 211 0.81 8.39 3.60
CA ALA A 211 1.64 7.66 4.57
C ALA A 211 1.18 7.79 6.03
N GLN A 212 -0.13 7.90 6.27
CA GLN A 212 -0.72 8.17 7.59
C GLN A 212 -0.57 7.02 8.61
N THR A 213 -0.13 5.83 8.18
CA THR A 213 0.04 4.66 9.06
C THR A 213 1.49 4.19 9.09
N ILE A 214 2.10 3.96 7.93
CA ILE A 214 3.51 3.62 7.77
C ILE A 214 4.26 4.91 7.43
N THR A 215 4.69 5.63 8.46
CA THR A 215 5.25 6.99 8.30
C THR A 215 6.59 7.03 7.56
N SER A 216 7.28 5.89 7.40
CA SER A 216 8.49 5.75 6.56
C SER A 216 8.19 5.62 5.06
N ALA A 217 6.91 5.52 4.68
CA ALA A 217 6.48 5.41 3.29
C ALA A 217 6.72 6.72 2.50
N ALA A 218 6.94 6.57 1.20
CA ALA A 218 7.14 7.68 0.26
C ALA A 218 5.86 7.95 -0.53
N GLY A 219 5.77 9.14 -1.13
CA GLY A 219 4.72 9.40 -2.12
C GLY A 219 4.82 8.39 -3.27
N ILE A 220 6.00 8.32 -3.89
CA ILE A 220 6.33 7.36 -4.96
C ILE A 220 7.61 6.61 -4.57
N LEU A 221 7.53 5.28 -4.51
CA LEU A 221 8.69 4.39 -4.41
C LEU A 221 8.93 3.72 -5.76
N VAL A 222 10.14 3.86 -6.29
CA VAL A 222 10.61 3.12 -7.47
C VAL A 222 11.85 2.32 -7.06
N THR A 223 11.82 1.00 -7.16
CA THR A 223 12.98 0.15 -6.86
C THR A 223 13.69 -0.29 -8.14
N TYR A 224 13.61 -1.57 -8.49
CA TYR A 224 14.32 -2.17 -9.61
C TYR A 224 13.43 -2.20 -10.86
N THR A 225 13.75 -1.31 -11.80
CA THR A 225 13.04 -1.15 -13.06
C THR A 225 13.95 -0.51 -14.12
N THR A 226 13.59 -0.64 -15.40
CA THR A 226 14.28 0.04 -16.51
C THR A 226 13.30 0.86 -17.35
N GLY A 227 13.69 2.04 -17.81
CA GLY A 227 12.81 2.89 -18.62
C GLY A 227 11.62 3.49 -17.86
N THR A 228 11.63 3.48 -16.53
CA THR A 228 10.60 4.17 -15.73
C THR A 228 10.80 5.68 -15.78
N VAL A 229 9.70 6.42 -15.95
CA VAL A 229 9.66 7.88 -15.98
C VAL A 229 8.69 8.37 -14.92
N VAL A 230 9.19 9.24 -14.03
CA VAL A 230 8.39 9.97 -13.06
C VAL A 230 8.56 11.45 -13.36
N SER A 231 7.51 12.11 -13.84
CA SER A 231 7.60 13.50 -14.31
C SER A 231 6.28 14.25 -14.14
N SER A 232 6.35 15.55 -13.89
CA SER A 232 5.16 16.42 -13.80
C SER A 232 4.15 16.00 -12.73
N ASN A 233 4.58 15.42 -11.62
CA ASN A 233 3.70 15.12 -10.47
C ASN A 233 3.84 16.22 -9.40
N ASP A 234 2.73 16.53 -8.72
CA ASP A 234 2.69 17.41 -7.55
C ASP A 234 2.68 16.55 -6.27
N LEU A 235 3.69 16.72 -5.42
CA LEU A 235 3.86 15.98 -4.17
C LEU A 235 4.00 16.98 -3.01
N SER A 236 3.08 16.96 -2.06
CA SER A 236 3.05 17.87 -0.92
C SER A 236 2.54 17.20 0.36
N SER A 237 2.81 17.80 1.53
CA SER A 237 2.32 17.30 2.83
C SER A 237 2.62 15.82 3.09
N LEU A 238 3.86 15.41 2.83
CA LEU A 238 4.33 14.03 3.01
C LEU A 238 5.14 13.92 4.30
N LEU A 239 4.99 12.80 5.02
CA LEU A 239 5.65 12.57 6.30
C LEU A 239 7.13 12.16 6.17
N TYR A 240 7.53 11.66 5.00
CA TYR A 240 8.90 11.25 4.72
C TYR A 240 9.36 11.74 3.34
N SER A 241 9.68 10.84 2.41
CA SER A 241 10.23 11.20 1.10
C SER A 241 9.12 11.42 0.07
N GLY A 242 9.31 12.42 -0.80
CA GLY A 242 8.44 12.60 -1.98
C GLY A 242 8.57 11.43 -2.94
N ILE A 243 9.77 11.29 -3.50
CA ILE A 243 10.14 10.20 -4.40
C ILE A 243 11.34 9.50 -3.80
N ALA A 244 11.22 8.19 -3.55
CA ALA A 244 12.32 7.31 -3.21
C ALA A 244 12.67 6.48 -4.45
N TRP A 245 13.94 6.50 -4.86
CA TRP A 245 14.39 5.83 -6.08
C TRP A 245 15.57 4.90 -5.81
N GLY A 246 15.47 3.68 -6.32
CA GLY A 246 16.42 2.62 -6.10
C GLY A 246 16.21 1.94 -4.74
N LEU A 247 16.86 0.79 -4.60
CA LEU A 247 16.95 0.06 -3.34
C LEU A 247 18.32 -0.59 -3.27
N TRP A 248 18.90 -0.67 -2.08
CA TRP A 248 20.14 -1.40 -1.85
C TRP A 248 19.86 -2.72 -1.14
N LEU A 249 20.42 -3.82 -1.64
CA LEU A 249 20.14 -5.18 -1.18
C LEU A 249 21.31 -5.92 -0.52
N GLY A 250 22.37 -5.23 -0.12
CA GLY A 250 23.59 -5.92 0.31
C GLY A 250 24.44 -6.37 -0.88
N GLN A 251 25.73 -6.57 -0.64
CA GLN A 251 26.55 -7.39 -1.54
C GLN A 251 26.30 -8.86 -1.18
N GLN A 252 26.10 -9.72 -2.20
CA GLN A 252 26.19 -11.17 -2.05
C GLN A 252 27.64 -11.61 -2.09
#